data_AF-A0A835L131-F1
#
_entry.id   AF-A0A835L131-F1
#
_cell.length_a   1.000
_cell.length_b   1.000
_cell.length_c   1.000
_cell.angle_alpha   90.00
_cell.angle_beta   90.00
_cell.angle_gamma   90.00
#
_symmetry.space_group_name_H-M   'P 1'
#
loop_
_entity.id
_entity.type
_entity.pdbx_description
1 polymer ?
#
loop_
_entity_poly.entity_id
_entity_poly.type
_entity_poly.pdbx_seq_one_letter_code
_entity_poly.pdbx_strand_id
1 'polypeptide(L)'
;MAATQLISVSDVIAGDFKKNENETKYCPQCNDSVDENMNNTNDNLTEVQKFYNGKNILITGATGFLGKILVEKLLRCCPGVENLYLLVRQKRGKDIYTRMEEIFDDPVFSRLKEEVPKFRHKVVVVPADCEAAGLGLTLTDRQMLTEKVNIIFHSAATVKFDEHLRAALVTNVMAPLHLLRLARDVKKLDVLMHISTAYSNSHLPMIEERFYPCDADCEQLHQMVDKLTDDQLNIMLPKILGPWPNTYTFTKALAEKELRASAGGMPIGIFRPAIVISTAKEPLKGWLDNMYGPTGVAVGSATGILRTVQCDKMVSADIVPVDSVVNCLMVAACSVHNAYRRSSPPLEPPIFNYVSSVENRITWGDFLSKNMAWIHHYPFSDAVWFISVRLTKSAAVNKIYMFFLHLIPATLVDGLAVCLGRKPKMLKVYRKIHKFSSVLSYFCTREIKFCNSRTRELWEKTSEADKKIYPFSMSDLNWEEYFRDYLAGIRRYLFKESDDTLPQARIKWKRLYYLHQITRFIFFILAVYALWWILSLLW
;
A
#
# COMPACT_ATOMS: atom_id res chain seq x y z
N MET A 1 -14.31 -34.90 13.42
CA MET A 1 -14.18 -35.74 14.63
C MET A 1 -12.72 -36.06 14.85
N ALA A 2 -12.32 -36.16 16.11
CA ALA A 2 -10.99 -36.02 16.73
C ALA A 2 -10.56 -34.54 16.90
N ALA A 3 -10.51 -33.86 18.07
CA ALA A 3 -10.42 -34.22 19.50
C ALA A 3 -9.27 -35.22 19.76
N THR A 4 -8.19 -34.97 20.50
CA THR A 4 -7.96 -34.19 21.72
C THR A 4 -6.43 -34.20 21.93
N GLN A 5 -5.80 -33.13 22.41
CA GLN A 5 -4.83 -33.19 23.52
C GLN A 5 -4.40 -31.79 23.93
N LEU A 6 -4.99 -31.34 25.04
CA LEU A 6 -4.50 -30.28 25.92
C LEU A 6 -3.40 -30.87 26.80
N ILE A 7 -2.29 -30.14 26.96
CA ILE A 7 -1.44 -30.22 28.15
C ILE A 7 -1.12 -28.78 28.54
N SER A 8 -1.68 -28.31 29.66
CA SER A 8 -1.13 -27.22 30.44
C SER A 8 -0.49 -27.82 31.68
N VAL A 9 0.71 -27.41 32.06
CA VAL A 9 1.16 -27.48 33.46
C VAL A 9 2.11 -26.31 33.71
N SER A 10 1.58 -25.24 34.29
CA SER A 10 2.26 -24.50 35.35
C SER A 10 2.57 -25.48 36.48
N ASP A 11 3.85 -25.60 36.85
CA ASP A 11 4.39 -25.95 38.20
C ASP A 11 5.81 -26.51 38.07
N VAL A 12 6.83 -25.63 38.04
CA VAL A 12 8.12 -25.87 38.70
C VAL A 12 8.70 -24.50 39.10
N ILE A 13 8.23 -23.94 40.22
CA ILE A 13 9.01 -23.00 41.05
C ILE A 13 9.27 -23.73 42.37
N ALA A 14 10.53 -24.08 42.65
CA ALA A 14 11.16 -24.09 43.98
C ALA A 14 12.54 -24.78 43.94
N GLY A 15 13.52 -24.14 44.59
CA GLY A 15 14.85 -24.68 44.92
C GLY A 15 15.97 -24.09 44.04
N ASP A 16 17.05 -23.49 44.54
CA ASP A 16 17.52 -23.35 45.91
C ASP A 16 18.57 -22.23 45.97
N PHE A 17 18.55 -21.48 47.09
CA PHE A 17 19.60 -20.55 47.48
C PHE A 17 20.86 -21.31 47.90
N LYS A 18 22.03 -20.99 47.33
CA LYS A 18 23.32 -21.15 48.03
C LYS A 18 24.25 -19.96 47.77
N LYS A 19 24.59 -19.31 48.89
CA LYS A 19 25.69 -18.36 49.05
C LYS A 19 27.00 -18.96 48.56
N ASN A 20 27.80 -18.17 47.84
CA ASN A 20 29.25 -18.23 47.92
C ASN A 20 29.76 -16.78 47.93
N GLU A 21 30.15 -16.34 49.12
CA GLU A 21 31.06 -15.22 49.32
C GLU A 21 32.42 -15.60 48.73
N ASN A 22 33.01 -14.73 47.92
CA ASN A 22 34.46 -14.57 47.83
C ASN A 22 34.83 -13.27 47.07
N GLU A 23 35.26 -12.31 47.88
CA GLU A 23 36.34 -11.35 47.68
C GLU A 23 36.48 -10.61 46.34
N THR A 24 36.13 -9.32 46.43
CA THR A 24 36.51 -8.22 45.56
C THR A 24 38.04 -8.08 45.40
N LYS A 25 38.52 -8.11 44.15
CA LYS A 25 39.79 -7.47 43.76
C LYS A 25 39.50 -6.27 42.86
N TYR A 26 39.73 -5.08 43.43
CA TYR A 26 39.78 -3.79 42.76
C TYR A 26 40.87 -3.79 41.67
N CYS A 27 40.52 -3.38 40.45
CA CYS A 27 41.48 -2.93 39.43
C CYS A 27 41.21 -1.44 39.14
N PRO A 28 42.05 -0.50 39.61
CA PRO A 28 41.82 0.92 39.43
C PRO A 28 42.59 1.41 38.20
N GLN A 29 42.03 1.28 37.00
CA GLN A 29 42.57 1.96 35.80
C GLN A 29 41.62 1.92 34.58
N CYS A 30 40.36 2.30 34.76
CA CYS A 30 39.45 2.56 33.63
C CYS A 30 38.46 3.70 33.96
N ASN A 31 38.95 4.88 34.32
CA ASN A 31 38.16 6.10 34.22
C ASN A 31 38.85 7.02 33.20
N ASP A 32 38.04 7.74 32.44
CA ASP A 32 38.38 8.72 31.40
C ASP A 32 38.44 8.16 29.96
N SER A 33 37.25 7.90 29.37
CA SER A 33 37.04 8.03 27.90
C SER A 33 35.57 7.91 27.45
N VAL A 34 34.58 8.19 28.31
CA VAL A 34 33.16 8.00 27.94
C VAL A 34 32.52 9.25 27.28
N ASP A 35 33.14 10.43 27.33
CA ASP A 35 32.43 11.68 26.95
C ASP A 35 32.89 12.40 25.66
N GLU A 36 33.75 11.81 24.81
CA GLU A 36 34.18 12.46 23.56
C GLU A 36 33.54 11.92 22.26
N ASN A 37 32.84 10.77 22.29
CA ASN A 37 32.35 10.13 21.06
C ASN A 37 30.93 10.51 20.62
N MET A 38 30.13 11.26 21.41
CA MET A 38 28.80 11.72 20.96
C MET A 38 28.83 12.98 20.08
N ASN A 39 29.91 13.77 20.11
CA ASN A 39 30.02 14.96 19.28
C ASN A 39 30.51 14.65 17.85
N ASN A 40 31.13 13.50 17.61
CA ASN A 40 31.66 13.09 16.30
C ASN A 40 30.61 12.49 15.35
N THR A 41 29.38 12.20 15.80
CA THR A 41 28.34 11.58 14.95
C THR A 41 27.61 12.55 14.02
N ASN A 42 27.62 13.87 14.29
CA ASN A 42 26.88 14.85 13.50
C ASN A 42 27.59 15.23 12.18
N ASP A 43 28.91 15.12 12.10
CA ASP A 43 29.68 15.55 10.93
C ASP A 43 29.52 14.61 9.73
N ASN A 44 29.15 13.33 9.96
CA ASN A 44 28.97 12.32 8.91
C ASN A 44 27.53 12.15 8.42
N LEU A 45 26.55 12.88 8.97
CA LEU A 45 25.16 12.79 8.53
C LEU A 45 24.93 13.56 7.22
N THR A 46 24.14 12.97 6.31
CA THR A 46 23.66 13.66 5.09
C THR A 46 22.62 14.74 5.43
N GLU A 47 22.24 15.58 4.46
CA GLU A 47 21.29 16.69 4.70
C GLU A 47 19.93 16.17 5.20
N VAL A 48 19.40 15.12 4.57
CA VAL A 48 18.11 14.53 4.98
C VAL A 48 18.24 13.88 6.36
N GLN A 49 19.35 13.21 6.67
CA GLN A 49 19.56 12.65 8.01
C GLN A 49 19.67 13.74 9.09
N LYS A 50 20.34 14.86 8.79
CA LYS A 50 20.42 16.03 9.67
C LYS A 50 19.05 16.62 9.95
N PHE A 51 18.16 16.67 8.96
CA PHE A 51 16.78 17.12 9.14
C PHE A 51 16.01 16.27 10.17
N TYR A 52 16.17 14.94 10.12
CA TYR A 52 15.52 14.01 11.06
C TYR A 52 16.24 13.84 12.40
N ASN A 53 17.44 14.42 12.56
CA ASN A 53 18.24 14.29 13.77
C ASN A 53 17.60 15.04 14.94
N GLY A 54 17.46 14.36 16.09
CA GLY A 54 16.78 14.88 17.28
C GLY A 54 15.29 15.14 17.10
N LYS A 55 14.65 14.59 16.05
CA LYS A 55 13.23 14.82 15.76
C LYS A 55 12.34 13.74 16.35
N ASN A 56 11.17 14.19 16.80
CA ASN A 56 10.04 13.37 17.20
C ASN A 56 9.02 13.33 16.06
N ILE A 57 8.66 12.13 15.59
CA ILE A 57 7.86 11.95 14.37
C ILE A 57 6.55 11.24 14.70
N LEU A 58 5.43 11.85 14.36
CA LEU A 58 4.10 11.26 14.46
C LEU A 58 3.71 10.60 13.13
N ILE A 59 3.30 9.34 13.16
CA ILE A 59 2.86 8.60 11.96
C ILE A 59 1.47 8.03 12.19
N THR A 60 0.55 8.43 11.33
CA THR A 60 -0.76 7.75 11.20
C THR A 60 -0.68 6.70 10.10
N GLY A 61 -1.44 5.60 10.24
CA GLY A 61 -1.41 4.53 9.24
C GLY A 61 -0.11 3.73 9.25
N ALA A 62 0.67 3.79 10.35
CA ALA A 62 1.93 3.08 10.54
C ALA A 62 1.82 1.56 10.35
N THR A 63 0.64 0.99 10.62
CA THR A 63 0.39 -0.45 10.46
C THR A 63 0.04 -0.86 9.02
N GLY A 64 -0.12 0.09 8.11
CA GLY A 64 -0.48 -0.15 6.71
C GLY A 64 0.75 -0.38 5.83
N PHE A 65 0.50 -0.76 4.56
CA PHE A 65 1.54 -1.11 3.59
C PHE A 65 2.65 -0.06 3.47
N LEU A 66 2.30 1.19 3.15
CA LEU A 66 3.24 2.30 3.06
C LEU A 66 3.85 2.67 4.43
N GLY A 67 3.02 2.65 5.48
CA GLY A 67 3.43 3.01 6.84
C GLY A 67 4.52 2.10 7.41
N LYS A 68 4.45 0.78 7.16
CA LYS A 68 5.48 -0.17 7.58
C LYS A 68 6.85 0.17 6.99
N ILE A 69 6.90 0.48 5.70
CA ILE A 69 8.14 0.85 5.00
C ILE A 69 8.66 2.19 5.50
N LEU A 70 7.78 3.17 5.77
CA LEU A 70 8.17 4.45 6.34
C LEU A 70 8.78 4.29 7.75
N VAL A 71 8.15 3.50 8.61
CA VAL A 71 8.66 3.20 9.96
C VAL A 71 10.00 2.49 9.88
N GLU A 72 10.11 1.46 9.03
CA GLU A 72 11.36 0.72 8.83
C GLU A 72 12.49 1.64 8.37
N LYS A 73 12.23 2.45 7.34
CA LYS A 73 13.22 3.34 6.74
C LYS A 73 13.68 4.43 7.70
N LEU A 74 12.76 5.03 8.46
CA LEU A 74 13.11 6.04 9.48
C LEU A 74 13.98 5.45 10.58
N LEU A 75 13.62 4.28 11.11
CA LEU A 75 14.38 3.65 12.20
C LEU A 75 15.76 3.18 11.75
N ARG A 76 15.89 2.67 10.51
CA ARG A 76 17.14 2.12 9.99
C ARG A 76 18.08 3.22 9.45
N CYS A 77 17.55 4.18 8.69
CA CYS A 77 18.37 5.16 7.96
C CYS A 77 18.49 6.52 8.66
N CYS A 78 17.70 6.79 9.70
CA CYS A 78 17.79 8.04 10.48
C CYS A 78 18.15 7.73 11.94
N PRO A 79 19.42 7.37 12.24
CA PRO A 79 19.84 7.00 13.60
C PRO A 79 19.68 8.13 14.61
N GLY A 80 19.58 9.38 14.14
CA GLY A 80 19.34 10.56 14.96
C GLY A 80 17.89 10.77 15.40
N VAL A 81 16.90 10.05 14.84
CA VAL A 81 15.49 10.19 15.26
C VAL A 81 15.37 9.86 16.74
N GLU A 82 14.69 10.73 17.49
CA GLU A 82 14.51 10.58 18.93
C GLU A 82 13.40 9.56 19.21
N ASN A 83 12.18 9.85 18.74
CA ASN A 83 11.04 8.95 18.90
C ASN A 83 10.12 8.94 17.66
N LEU A 84 9.54 7.78 17.37
CA LEU A 84 8.41 7.58 16.48
C LEU A 84 7.13 7.35 17.31
N TYR A 85 6.20 8.28 17.23
CA TYR A 85 4.86 8.16 17.80
C TYR A 85 3.94 7.53 16.75
N LEU A 86 3.51 6.29 16.99
CA LEU A 86 2.70 5.53 16.04
C LEU A 86 1.24 5.54 16.51
N LEU A 87 0.36 6.20 15.75
CA LEU A 87 -1.08 6.17 16.03
C LEU A 87 -1.66 4.84 15.58
N VAL A 88 -2.13 4.05 16.55
CA VAL A 88 -2.65 2.70 16.32
C VAL A 88 -4.07 2.56 16.83
N ARG A 89 -4.98 2.17 15.94
CA ARG A 89 -6.36 1.84 16.28
C ARG A 89 -6.42 0.57 17.12
N GLN A 90 -7.21 0.56 18.19
CA GLN A 90 -7.52 -0.69 18.91
C GLN A 90 -8.35 -1.62 18.02
N LYS A 91 -8.11 -2.94 18.10
CA LYS A 91 -8.95 -3.95 17.44
C LYS A 91 -9.64 -4.80 18.51
N ARG A 92 -10.87 -5.27 18.21
CA ARG A 92 -11.62 -6.13 19.13
C ARG A 92 -10.78 -7.37 19.49
N GLY A 93 -10.48 -7.53 20.77
CA GLY A 93 -9.75 -8.68 21.31
C GLY A 93 -8.22 -8.63 21.19
N LYS A 94 -7.62 -7.50 20.79
CA LYS A 94 -6.16 -7.30 20.83
C LYS A 94 -5.82 -5.89 21.30
N ASP A 95 -4.94 -5.78 22.30
CA ASP A 95 -4.39 -4.50 22.71
C ASP A 95 -3.41 -3.95 21.64
N ILE A 96 -3.05 -2.67 21.78
CA ILE A 96 -2.20 -1.96 20.82
C ILE A 96 -0.75 -2.47 20.79
N TYR A 97 -0.23 -2.97 21.91
CA TYR A 97 1.16 -3.43 22.01
C TYR A 97 1.32 -4.79 21.35
N THR A 98 0.41 -5.73 21.61
CA THR A 98 0.37 -7.02 20.90
C THR A 98 0.26 -6.81 19.39
N ARG A 99 -0.60 -5.88 18.95
CA ARG A 99 -0.74 -5.55 17.53
C ARG A 99 0.56 -4.96 16.94
N MET A 100 1.32 -4.21 17.73
CA MET A 100 2.59 -3.64 17.29
C MET A 100 3.68 -4.69 17.16
N GLU A 101 3.76 -5.63 18.11
CA GLU A 101 4.70 -6.76 18.02
C GLU A 101 4.42 -7.62 16.78
N GLU A 102 3.16 -7.92 16.49
CA GLU A 102 2.77 -8.63 15.25
C GLU A 102 3.20 -7.91 13.98
N ILE A 103 3.25 -6.57 14.00
CA ILE A 103 3.73 -5.79 12.86
C ILE A 103 5.25 -5.94 12.73
N PHE A 104 5.98 -5.85 13.83
CA PHE A 104 7.43 -6.01 13.82
C PHE A 104 7.88 -7.45 13.53
N ASP A 105 7.00 -8.45 13.65
CA ASP A 105 7.26 -9.83 13.23
C ASP A 105 7.16 -10.03 11.70
N ASP A 106 6.65 -9.05 10.96
CA ASP A 106 6.64 -9.08 9.50
C ASP A 106 8.08 -9.10 8.95
N PRO A 107 8.41 -9.97 7.97
CA PRO A 107 9.75 -10.08 7.37
C PRO A 107 10.33 -8.77 6.83
N VAL A 108 9.49 -7.77 6.55
CA VAL A 108 9.95 -6.44 6.13
C VAL A 108 10.87 -5.78 7.17
N PHE A 109 10.71 -6.10 8.46
CA PHE A 109 11.52 -5.56 9.55
C PHE A 109 12.77 -6.39 9.87
N SER A 110 13.01 -7.51 9.18
CA SER A 110 14.16 -8.38 9.48
C SER A 110 15.49 -7.64 9.38
N ARG A 111 15.67 -6.85 8.31
CA ARG A 111 16.88 -6.04 8.12
C ARG A 111 17.06 -5.00 9.22
N LEU A 112 15.97 -4.33 9.65
CA LEU A 112 16.00 -3.40 10.77
C LEU A 112 16.39 -4.09 12.08
N LYS A 113 15.88 -5.29 12.34
CA LYS A 113 16.23 -6.08 13.54
C LYS A 113 17.73 -6.40 13.58
N GLU A 114 18.33 -6.68 12.42
CA GLU A 114 19.76 -6.96 12.29
C GLU A 114 20.62 -5.70 12.43
N GLU A 115 20.28 -4.62 11.70
CA GLU A 115 21.09 -3.40 11.67
C GLU A 115 20.90 -2.51 12.92
N VAL A 116 19.72 -2.52 13.53
CA VAL A 116 19.38 -1.67 14.70
C VAL A 116 18.61 -2.49 15.76
N PRO A 117 19.24 -3.46 16.45
CA PRO A 117 18.53 -4.40 17.35
C PRO A 117 17.69 -3.72 18.45
N LYS A 118 18.09 -2.52 18.87
CA LYS A 118 17.46 -1.71 19.92
C LYS A 118 16.43 -0.69 19.41
N PHE A 119 15.98 -0.79 18.16
CA PHE A 119 15.07 0.18 17.53
C PHE A 119 13.78 0.44 18.33
N ARG A 120 13.30 -0.57 19.09
CA ARG A 120 12.05 -0.50 19.87
C ARG A 120 12.06 0.63 20.91
N HIS A 121 13.21 0.99 21.47
CA HIS A 121 13.30 2.09 22.45
C HIS A 121 12.90 3.45 21.87
N LYS A 122 12.90 3.59 20.54
CA LYS A 122 12.48 4.81 19.85
C LYS A 122 11.00 4.79 19.47
N VAL A 123 10.24 3.73 19.77
CA VAL A 123 8.86 3.58 19.31
C VAL A 123 7.91 3.80 20.48
N VAL A 124 7.01 4.78 20.34
CA VAL A 124 5.93 5.07 21.28
C VAL A 124 4.61 4.80 20.57
N VAL A 125 3.90 3.76 21.01
CA VAL A 125 2.58 3.43 20.46
C VAL A 125 1.52 4.25 21.19
N VAL A 126 0.72 4.99 20.44
CA VAL A 126 -0.35 5.83 20.98
C VAL A 126 -1.71 5.32 20.47
N PRO A 127 -2.63 4.90 21.35
CA PRO A 127 -3.97 4.51 20.93
C PRO A 127 -4.70 5.71 20.35
N ALA A 128 -5.19 5.55 19.12
CA ALA A 128 -5.93 6.60 18.41
C ALA A 128 -6.86 6.00 17.36
N ASP A 129 -8.00 6.66 17.13
CA ASP A 129 -8.92 6.32 16.04
C ASP A 129 -9.16 7.56 15.18
N CYS A 130 -8.71 7.51 13.93
CA CYS A 130 -8.94 8.57 12.96
C CYS A 130 -10.44 8.81 12.69
N GLU A 131 -11.29 7.83 13.01
CA GLU A 131 -12.75 7.96 12.91
C GLU A 131 -13.39 8.70 14.09
N ALA A 132 -12.66 8.85 15.21
CA ALA A 132 -13.16 9.52 16.39
C ALA A 132 -12.87 11.03 16.37
N ALA A 133 -13.72 11.80 17.06
CA ALA A 133 -13.47 13.21 17.32
C ALA A 133 -12.10 13.38 18.03
N GLY A 134 -11.33 14.38 17.59
CA GLY A 134 -9.99 14.62 18.14
C GLY A 134 -9.02 13.44 17.97
N LEU A 135 -9.24 12.58 16.98
CA LEU A 135 -8.46 11.34 16.72
C LEU A 135 -8.59 10.28 17.84
N GLY A 136 -9.57 10.43 18.75
CA GLY A 136 -9.73 9.54 19.90
C GLY A 136 -8.59 9.60 20.91
N LEU A 137 -7.80 10.67 20.90
CA LEU A 137 -6.68 10.88 21.82
C LEU A 137 -7.18 11.27 23.21
N THR A 138 -6.50 10.76 24.24
CA THR A 138 -6.67 11.28 25.60
C THR A 138 -6.07 12.68 25.71
N LEU A 139 -6.46 13.46 26.73
CA LEU A 139 -5.85 14.78 26.99
C LEU A 139 -4.33 14.66 27.22
N THR A 140 -3.89 13.61 27.92
CA THR A 140 -2.48 13.35 28.19
C THR A 140 -1.71 13.02 26.92
N ASP A 141 -2.24 12.15 26.06
CA ASP A 141 -1.60 11.82 24.78
C ASP A 141 -1.54 13.04 23.87
N ARG A 142 -2.63 13.81 23.81
CA ARG A 142 -2.67 15.05 23.04
C ARG A 142 -1.59 16.03 23.51
N GLN A 143 -1.49 16.25 24.82
CA GLN A 143 -0.47 17.14 25.38
C GLN A 143 0.95 16.67 25.03
N MET A 144 1.24 15.38 25.26
CA MET A 144 2.53 14.77 24.90
C MET A 144 2.88 15.00 23.43
N LEU A 145 1.94 14.74 22.51
CA LEU A 145 2.15 14.94 21.09
C LEU A 145 2.38 16.41 20.74
N THR A 146 1.58 17.33 21.28
CA THR A 146 1.72 18.78 21.02
C THR A 146 3.02 19.38 21.56
N GLU A 147 3.58 18.80 22.64
CA GLU A 147 4.82 19.29 23.24
C GLU A 147 6.08 18.75 22.55
N LYS A 148 6.04 17.49 22.09
CA LYS A 148 7.24 16.78 21.64
C LYS A 148 7.37 16.67 20.13
N VAL A 149 6.27 16.49 19.39
CA VAL A 149 6.31 16.17 17.96
C VAL A 149 6.88 17.34 17.14
N ASN A 150 7.64 16.99 16.10
CA ASN A 150 8.18 17.92 15.13
C ASN A 150 7.63 17.67 13.72
N ILE A 151 7.54 16.38 13.34
CA ILE A 151 7.20 15.98 11.98
C ILE A 151 5.97 15.09 12.03
N ILE A 152 5.01 15.30 11.13
CA ILE A 152 3.79 14.49 11.04
C ILE A 152 3.67 13.89 9.64
N PHE A 153 3.55 12.57 9.55
CA PHE A 153 3.19 11.85 8.33
C PHE A 153 1.76 11.31 8.43
N HIS A 154 0.88 11.82 7.58
CA HIS A 154 -0.50 11.36 7.50
C HIS A 154 -0.69 10.33 6.38
N SER A 155 -0.55 9.04 6.70
CA SER A 155 -0.77 7.93 5.75
C SER A 155 -2.08 7.18 5.96
N ALA A 156 -2.80 7.41 7.06
CA ALA A 156 -4.07 6.73 7.32
C ALA A 156 -5.13 7.16 6.29
N ALA A 157 -5.71 6.18 5.58
CA ALA A 157 -6.78 6.38 4.61
C ALA A 157 -7.53 5.07 4.37
N THR A 158 -8.80 5.16 3.97
CA THR A 158 -9.45 4.05 3.26
C THR A 158 -9.10 4.16 1.78
N VAL A 159 -8.58 3.07 1.21
CA VAL A 159 -8.12 2.98 -0.18
C VAL A 159 -9.04 2.14 -1.06
N LYS A 160 -10.18 1.71 -0.53
CA LYS A 160 -11.17 0.94 -1.29
C LYS A 160 -12.02 1.89 -2.13
N PHE A 161 -12.12 1.60 -3.43
CA PHE A 161 -12.91 2.42 -4.35
C PHE A 161 -14.42 2.26 -4.15
N ASP A 162 -14.87 1.18 -3.51
CA ASP A 162 -16.28 0.88 -3.21
C ASP A 162 -16.64 1.04 -1.72
N GLU A 163 -15.85 1.81 -0.97
CA GLU A 163 -16.16 2.13 0.43
C GLU A 163 -17.39 3.05 0.54
N HIS A 164 -18.16 2.85 1.61
CA HIS A 164 -19.31 3.72 1.89
C HIS A 164 -18.86 5.17 2.09
N LEU A 165 -19.63 6.11 1.52
CA LEU A 165 -19.32 7.54 1.55
C LEU A 165 -19.08 8.06 2.97
N ARG A 166 -19.90 7.62 3.95
CA ARG A 166 -19.74 7.97 5.36
C ARG A 166 -18.35 7.64 5.89
N ALA A 167 -17.94 6.38 5.76
CA ALA A 167 -16.65 5.91 6.24
C ALA A 167 -15.49 6.59 5.51
N ALA A 168 -15.64 6.81 4.19
CA ALA A 168 -14.64 7.48 3.38
C ALA A 168 -14.49 8.97 3.74
N LEU A 169 -15.58 9.70 3.98
CA LEU A 169 -15.54 11.10 4.40
C LEU A 169 -14.83 11.26 5.74
N VAL A 170 -15.20 10.43 6.72
CA VAL A 170 -14.58 10.44 8.06
C VAL A 170 -13.08 10.17 7.97
N THR A 171 -12.69 9.11 7.26
CA THR A 171 -11.29 8.67 7.23
C THR A 171 -10.41 9.53 6.33
N ASN A 172 -10.90 9.89 5.14
CA ASN A 172 -10.07 10.53 4.12
C ASN A 172 -10.14 12.06 4.16
N VAL A 173 -11.19 12.67 4.76
CA VAL A 173 -11.38 14.13 4.80
C VAL A 173 -11.32 14.65 6.24
N MET A 174 -12.13 14.10 7.14
CA MET A 174 -12.20 14.61 8.52
C MET A 174 -10.94 14.29 9.33
N ALA A 175 -10.36 13.11 9.19
CA ALA A 175 -9.12 12.76 9.88
C ALA A 175 -7.93 13.67 9.51
N PRO A 176 -7.66 14.00 8.23
CA PRO A 176 -6.68 15.02 7.88
C PRO A 176 -6.95 16.38 8.54
N LEU A 177 -8.21 16.81 8.60
CA LEU A 177 -8.58 18.06 9.26
C LEU A 177 -8.40 18.02 10.78
N HIS A 178 -8.72 16.91 11.44
CA HIS A 178 -8.43 16.71 12.86
C HIS A 178 -6.93 16.72 13.13
N LEU A 179 -6.15 16.09 12.27
CA LEU A 179 -4.69 16.08 12.38
C LEU A 179 -4.09 17.45 12.12
N LEU A 180 -4.64 18.22 11.18
CA LEU A 180 -4.25 19.61 10.95
C LEU A 180 -4.53 20.48 12.20
N ARG A 181 -5.67 20.29 12.86
CA ARG A 181 -5.99 20.96 14.13
C ARG A 181 -5.01 20.57 15.24
N LEU A 182 -4.64 19.29 15.35
CA LEU A 182 -3.59 18.86 16.27
C LEU A 182 -2.24 19.52 15.94
N ALA A 183 -1.88 19.55 14.66
CA ALA A 183 -0.62 20.12 14.18
C ALA A 183 -0.49 21.62 14.46
N ARG A 184 -1.61 22.37 14.47
CA ARG A 184 -1.61 23.79 14.88
C ARG A 184 -1.17 24.00 16.33
N ASP A 185 -1.48 23.05 17.18
CA ASP A 185 -1.16 23.10 18.61
C ASP A 185 0.24 22.55 18.91
N VAL A 186 0.93 21.98 17.91
CA VAL A 186 2.30 21.46 18.06
C VAL A 186 3.28 22.62 18.14
N LYS A 187 4.00 22.73 19.26
CA LYS A 187 4.86 23.88 19.58
C LYS A 187 6.07 24.04 18.64
N LYS A 188 6.57 22.95 18.07
CA LYS A 188 7.79 22.90 17.26
C LYS A 188 7.57 22.16 15.94
N LEU A 189 6.43 22.42 15.28
CA LEU A 189 6.08 21.77 14.03
C LEU A 189 7.05 22.21 12.92
N ASP A 190 7.80 21.23 12.40
CA ASP A 190 8.68 21.41 11.26
C ASP A 190 7.94 21.18 9.93
N VAL A 191 7.12 20.13 9.86
CA VAL A 191 6.32 19.80 8.66
C VAL A 191 5.18 18.80 8.95
N LEU A 192 4.06 18.97 8.26
CA LEU A 192 2.97 17.99 8.11
C LEU A 192 2.90 17.53 6.65
N MET A 193 3.18 16.24 6.40
CA MET A 193 3.03 15.64 5.08
C MET A 193 1.71 14.85 5.01
N HIS A 194 0.80 15.28 4.13
CA HIS A 194 -0.42 14.54 3.83
C HIS A 194 -0.25 13.66 2.59
N ILE A 195 -0.48 12.35 2.74
CA ILE A 195 -0.45 11.42 1.62
C ILE A 195 -1.84 11.35 0.97
N SER A 196 -1.94 11.94 -0.22
CA SER A 196 -3.08 11.87 -1.11
C SER A 196 -2.86 10.75 -2.16
N THR A 197 -3.24 10.97 -3.41
CA THR A 197 -3.01 10.07 -4.54
C THR A 197 -2.93 10.87 -5.84
N ALA A 198 -2.11 10.42 -6.78
CA ALA A 198 -2.05 11.02 -8.12
C ALA A 198 -3.42 11.03 -8.80
N TYR A 199 -4.28 10.07 -8.44
CA TYR A 199 -5.62 9.91 -9.01
C TYR A 199 -6.70 10.76 -8.32
N SER A 200 -6.37 11.68 -7.41
CA SER A 200 -7.38 12.50 -6.71
C SER A 200 -8.24 13.27 -7.72
N ASN A 201 -7.65 13.68 -8.84
CA ASN A 201 -8.34 14.39 -9.92
C ASN A 201 -8.48 13.55 -11.19
N SER A 202 -8.63 12.22 -11.07
CA SER A 202 -8.67 11.25 -12.18
C SER A 202 -9.84 11.41 -13.16
N HIS A 203 -10.76 12.32 -12.91
CA HIS A 203 -11.81 12.71 -13.85
C HIS A 203 -11.27 13.63 -14.96
N LEU A 204 -10.08 14.21 -14.77
CA LEU A 204 -9.36 15.01 -15.76
C LEU A 204 -8.38 14.15 -16.56
N PRO A 205 -8.13 14.50 -17.83
CA PRO A 205 -7.16 13.78 -18.67
C PRO A 205 -5.69 14.13 -18.36
N MET A 206 -5.44 15.24 -17.67
CA MET A 206 -4.11 15.73 -17.32
C MET A 206 -4.11 16.22 -15.87
N ILE A 207 -3.14 15.74 -15.07
CA ILE A 207 -3.00 16.05 -13.65
C ILE A 207 -1.59 16.61 -13.39
N GLU A 208 -1.55 17.84 -12.90
CA GLU A 208 -0.35 18.60 -12.57
C GLU A 208 -0.17 18.72 -11.06
N GLU A 209 0.99 19.20 -10.63
CA GLU A 209 1.34 19.45 -9.23
C GLU A 209 0.73 20.77 -8.72
N ARG A 210 -0.58 20.90 -8.87
CA ARG A 210 -1.41 22.01 -8.39
C ARG A 210 -2.72 21.51 -7.79
N PHE A 211 -3.39 22.40 -7.05
CA PHE A 211 -4.74 22.16 -6.58
C PHE A 211 -5.76 22.33 -7.71
N TYR A 212 -6.82 21.55 -7.64
CA TYR A 212 -7.94 21.57 -8.56
C TYR A 212 -9.22 21.97 -7.83
N PRO A 213 -10.16 22.65 -8.48
CA PRO A 213 -11.47 22.95 -7.90
C PRO A 213 -12.22 21.68 -7.47
N CYS A 214 -12.88 21.75 -6.32
CA CYS A 214 -13.81 20.75 -5.84
C CYS A 214 -15.01 21.48 -5.21
N ASP A 215 -16.13 21.52 -5.92
CA ASP A 215 -17.29 22.36 -5.55
C ASP A 215 -18.07 21.80 -4.34
N ALA A 216 -17.76 20.57 -3.91
CA ALA A 216 -18.41 19.95 -2.78
C ALA A 216 -18.18 20.74 -1.49
N ASP A 217 -19.26 21.16 -0.83
CA ASP A 217 -19.22 21.77 0.49
C ASP A 217 -19.07 20.67 1.55
N CYS A 218 -17.95 20.68 2.28
CA CYS A 218 -17.63 19.65 3.25
C CYS A 218 -18.58 19.65 4.45
N GLU A 219 -19.05 20.82 4.91
CA GLU A 219 -19.94 20.93 6.05
C GLU A 219 -21.35 20.41 5.69
N GLN A 220 -21.87 20.81 4.54
CA GLN A 220 -23.15 20.31 4.03
C GLN A 220 -23.10 18.80 3.80
N LEU A 221 -22.00 18.29 3.24
CA LEU A 221 -21.79 16.86 3.02
C LEU A 221 -21.76 16.09 4.34
N HIS A 222 -21.09 16.63 5.36
CA HIS A 222 -21.05 16.03 6.70
C HIS A 222 -22.46 15.96 7.32
N GLN A 223 -23.20 17.07 7.31
CA GLN A 223 -24.57 17.11 7.82
C GLN A 223 -25.51 16.14 7.07
N MET A 224 -25.34 16.01 5.76
CA MET A 224 -26.14 15.09 4.95
C MET A 224 -25.81 13.63 5.29
N VAL A 225 -24.54 13.30 5.45
CA VAL A 225 -24.11 11.97 5.86
C VAL A 225 -24.71 11.62 7.23
N ASP A 226 -24.68 12.52 8.21
CA ASP A 226 -25.24 12.26 9.54
C ASP A 226 -26.76 12.02 9.56
N LYS A 227 -27.50 12.66 8.66
CA LYS A 227 -28.98 12.57 8.60
C LYS A 227 -29.49 11.39 7.78
N LEU A 228 -28.75 10.94 6.77
CA LEU A 228 -29.21 9.92 5.83
C LEU A 228 -28.69 8.53 6.21
N THR A 229 -29.45 7.50 5.83
CA THR A 229 -28.98 6.11 5.87
C THR A 229 -27.98 5.83 4.75
N ASP A 230 -27.17 4.79 4.88
CA ASP A 230 -26.19 4.44 3.85
C ASP A 230 -26.86 4.05 2.52
N ASP A 231 -28.07 3.47 2.54
CA ASP A 231 -28.85 3.16 1.34
C ASP A 231 -29.33 4.43 0.62
N GLN A 232 -29.79 5.43 1.36
CA GLN A 232 -30.15 6.73 0.79
C GLN A 232 -28.92 7.44 0.21
N LEU A 233 -27.78 7.38 0.90
CA LEU A 233 -26.51 7.93 0.40
C LEU A 233 -26.08 7.23 -0.89
N ASN A 234 -26.24 5.91 -0.99
CA ASN A 234 -25.89 5.16 -2.21
C ASN A 234 -26.73 5.59 -3.43
N ILE A 235 -28.01 5.93 -3.22
CA ILE A 235 -28.87 6.47 -4.29
C ILE A 235 -28.38 7.85 -4.76
N MET A 236 -27.94 8.70 -3.83
CA MET A 236 -27.46 10.05 -4.13
C MET A 236 -25.99 10.10 -4.58
N LEU A 237 -25.24 9.01 -4.36
CA LEU A 237 -23.79 8.94 -4.56
C LEU A 237 -23.34 9.45 -5.94
N PRO A 238 -23.98 9.10 -7.08
CA PRO A 238 -23.55 9.62 -8.38
C PRO A 238 -23.60 11.15 -8.47
N LYS A 239 -24.62 11.78 -7.84
CA LYS A 239 -24.75 13.25 -7.81
C LYS A 239 -23.70 13.88 -6.89
N ILE A 240 -23.40 13.24 -5.76
CA ILE A 240 -22.39 13.70 -4.79
C ILE A 240 -21.00 13.62 -5.40
N LEU A 241 -20.67 12.50 -6.04
CA LEU A 241 -19.38 12.30 -6.69
C LEU A 241 -19.19 13.20 -7.90
N GLY A 242 -20.27 13.63 -8.57
CA GLY A 242 -20.19 14.44 -9.78
C GLY A 242 -19.29 13.77 -10.84
N PRO A 243 -18.20 14.40 -11.28
CA PRO A 243 -17.31 13.83 -12.30
C PRO A 243 -16.37 12.74 -11.78
N TRP A 244 -16.20 12.59 -10.46
CA TRP A 244 -15.26 11.62 -9.91
C TRP A 244 -15.76 10.17 -10.09
N PRO A 245 -14.88 9.24 -10.51
CA PRO A 245 -15.30 7.88 -10.84
C PRO A 245 -15.65 7.03 -9.61
N ASN A 246 -15.22 7.41 -8.42
CA ASN A 246 -15.46 6.67 -7.19
C ASN A 246 -15.27 7.54 -5.93
N THR A 247 -15.72 7.01 -4.80
CA THR A 247 -15.64 7.65 -3.48
C THR A 247 -14.20 7.95 -3.06
N TYR A 248 -13.24 7.08 -3.40
CA TYR A 248 -11.84 7.25 -2.99
C TYR A 248 -11.19 8.47 -3.63
N THR A 249 -11.27 8.62 -4.95
CA THR A 249 -10.66 9.77 -5.64
C THR A 249 -11.37 11.07 -5.29
N PHE A 250 -12.70 11.04 -5.16
CA PHE A 250 -13.49 12.18 -4.69
C PHE A 250 -13.06 12.66 -3.30
N THR A 251 -13.02 11.75 -2.32
CA THR A 251 -12.67 12.13 -0.94
C THR A 251 -11.22 12.57 -0.80
N LYS A 252 -10.29 12.05 -1.61
CA LYS A 252 -8.91 12.57 -1.67
C LYS A 252 -8.83 13.98 -2.26
N ALA A 253 -9.59 14.28 -3.32
CA ALA A 253 -9.67 15.65 -3.85
C ALA A 253 -10.31 16.63 -2.85
N LEU A 254 -11.38 16.20 -2.17
CA LEU A 254 -12.03 17.01 -1.14
C LEU A 254 -11.07 17.28 0.03
N ALA A 255 -10.32 16.27 0.49
CA ALA A 255 -9.32 16.46 1.54
C ALA A 255 -8.24 17.48 1.16
N GLU A 256 -7.74 17.44 -0.07
CA GLU A 256 -6.76 18.42 -0.56
C GLU A 256 -7.34 19.83 -0.58
N LYS A 257 -8.59 20.01 -1.03
CA LYS A 257 -9.29 21.29 -0.99
C LYS A 257 -9.40 21.82 0.44
N GLU A 258 -9.87 21.01 1.37
CA GLU A 258 -10.08 21.41 2.76
C GLU A 258 -8.77 21.71 3.48
N LEU A 259 -7.71 20.93 3.21
CA LEU A 259 -6.36 21.19 3.72
C LEU A 259 -5.78 22.49 3.17
N ARG A 260 -5.96 22.77 1.86
CA ARG A 260 -5.53 24.04 1.25
C ARG A 260 -6.22 25.22 1.92
N ALA A 261 -7.55 25.17 2.08
CA ALA A 261 -8.33 26.23 2.70
C ALA A 261 -7.96 26.45 4.17
N SER A 262 -7.65 25.35 4.88
CA SER A 262 -7.34 25.37 6.30
C SER A 262 -5.83 25.47 6.60
N ALA A 263 -4.94 25.48 5.61
CA ALA A 263 -3.50 25.40 5.86
C ALA A 263 -3.01 26.56 6.74
N GLY A 264 -3.59 27.76 6.60
CA GLY A 264 -3.32 28.90 7.47
C GLY A 264 -1.84 29.30 7.51
N GLY A 265 -1.12 29.05 6.41
CA GLY A 265 0.32 29.25 6.34
C GLY A 265 1.13 28.29 7.17
N MET A 266 0.69 27.07 7.51
CA MET A 266 1.52 26.05 8.18
C MET A 266 2.48 25.33 7.19
N PRO A 267 3.59 24.71 7.67
CA PRO A 267 4.48 23.91 6.82
C PRO A 267 3.82 22.58 6.43
N ILE A 268 2.99 22.60 5.39
CA ILE A 268 2.24 21.43 4.91
C ILE A 268 2.72 21.06 3.51
N GLY A 269 2.90 19.77 3.25
CA GLY A 269 3.11 19.23 1.91
C GLY A 269 2.04 18.20 1.54
N ILE A 270 1.62 18.19 0.27
CA ILE A 270 0.71 17.18 -0.28
C ILE A 270 1.52 16.23 -1.16
N PHE A 271 1.49 14.94 -0.81
CA PHE A 271 2.24 13.91 -1.52
C PHE A 271 1.26 12.96 -2.23
N ARG A 272 1.32 12.88 -3.56
CA ARG A 272 0.39 12.15 -4.43
C ARG A 272 1.10 10.98 -5.12
N PRO A 273 1.20 9.80 -4.47
CA PRO A 273 1.72 8.61 -5.14
C PRO A 273 0.70 8.06 -6.15
N ALA A 274 1.23 7.45 -7.21
CA ALA A 274 0.46 6.63 -8.14
C ALA A 274 0.13 5.25 -7.52
N ILE A 275 -0.07 4.21 -8.34
CA ILE A 275 -0.42 2.88 -7.85
C ILE A 275 0.80 2.25 -7.17
N VAL A 276 0.81 2.26 -5.84
CA VAL A 276 1.92 1.70 -5.05
C VAL A 276 1.90 0.18 -5.09
N ILE A 277 3.02 -0.43 -5.49
CA ILE A 277 3.23 -1.88 -5.57
C ILE A 277 4.47 -2.28 -4.76
N SER A 278 4.92 -3.55 -4.90
CA SER A 278 5.97 -4.12 -4.04
C SER A 278 7.26 -3.28 -4.05
N THR A 279 8.07 -3.47 -3.02
CA THR A 279 9.42 -2.88 -2.96
C THR A 279 10.25 -3.28 -4.18
N ALA A 280 11.04 -2.35 -4.70
CA ALA A 280 12.01 -2.62 -5.75
C ALA A 280 13.33 -3.15 -5.18
N LYS A 281 13.77 -2.60 -4.05
CA LYS A 281 15.09 -2.89 -3.46
C LYS A 281 15.05 -3.12 -1.97
N GLU A 282 14.52 -2.17 -1.20
CA GLU A 282 14.66 -2.14 0.26
C GLU A 282 13.30 -2.18 0.98
N PRO A 283 13.27 -2.61 2.25
CA PRO A 283 14.32 -3.34 2.97
C PRO A 283 14.45 -4.80 2.50
N LEU A 284 13.43 -5.30 1.79
CA LEU A 284 13.33 -6.66 1.31
C LEU A 284 12.73 -6.63 -0.10
N LYS A 285 13.45 -7.14 -1.11
CA LYS A 285 13.00 -7.11 -2.52
C LYS A 285 11.67 -7.84 -2.73
N GLY A 286 10.78 -7.23 -3.53
CA GLY A 286 9.48 -7.82 -3.89
C GLY A 286 8.50 -7.92 -2.73
N TRP A 287 8.76 -7.27 -1.59
CA TRP A 287 7.87 -7.33 -0.43
C TRP A 287 6.56 -6.57 -0.68
N LEU A 288 5.45 -7.23 -0.31
CA LEU A 288 4.10 -6.70 -0.31
C LEU A 288 3.20 -7.50 0.64
N ASP A 289 2.17 -6.86 1.17
CA ASP A 289 1.27 -7.47 2.18
C ASP A 289 -0.22 -7.37 1.83
N ASN A 290 -0.56 -6.90 0.63
CA ASN A 290 -1.93 -6.75 0.15
C ASN A 290 -2.07 -7.09 -1.34
N MET A 291 -3.30 -7.37 -1.76
CA MET A 291 -3.68 -7.70 -3.14
C MET A 291 -4.41 -6.54 -3.84
N TYR A 292 -4.14 -5.29 -3.46
CA TYR A 292 -4.86 -4.16 -4.02
C TYR A 292 -4.48 -3.89 -5.49
N GLY A 293 -5.45 -3.37 -6.26
CA GLY A 293 -5.27 -2.96 -7.65
C GLY A 293 -4.65 -4.04 -8.56
N PRO A 294 -3.54 -3.76 -9.26
CA PRO A 294 -2.96 -4.68 -10.23
C PRO A 294 -2.44 -5.99 -9.61
N THR A 295 -2.06 -5.99 -8.34
CA THR A 295 -1.63 -7.22 -7.65
C THR A 295 -2.75 -8.25 -7.57
N GLY A 296 -3.99 -7.82 -7.28
CA GLY A 296 -5.14 -8.72 -7.28
C GLY A 296 -5.43 -9.31 -8.67
N VAL A 297 -5.23 -8.52 -9.73
CA VAL A 297 -5.34 -8.99 -11.13
C VAL A 297 -4.24 -10.00 -11.45
N ALA A 298 -2.99 -9.73 -11.05
CA ALA A 298 -1.86 -10.64 -11.23
C ALA A 298 -2.10 -11.97 -10.52
N VAL A 299 -2.52 -11.96 -9.26
CA VAL A 299 -2.87 -13.16 -8.47
C VAL A 299 -4.01 -13.94 -9.11
N GLY A 300 -5.11 -13.27 -9.47
CA GLY A 300 -6.25 -13.92 -10.13
C GLY A 300 -5.85 -14.57 -11.45
N SER A 301 -4.97 -13.92 -12.22
CA SER A 301 -4.50 -14.43 -13.50
C SER A 301 -3.54 -15.60 -13.32
N ALA A 302 -2.57 -15.48 -12.41
CA ALA A 302 -1.54 -16.47 -12.12
C ALA A 302 -2.12 -17.77 -11.54
N THR A 303 -3.20 -17.68 -10.76
CA THR A 303 -3.93 -18.84 -10.24
C THR A 303 -4.88 -19.48 -11.28
N GLY A 304 -5.08 -18.83 -12.42
CA GLY A 304 -5.97 -19.31 -13.49
C GLY A 304 -7.46 -19.06 -13.24
N ILE A 305 -7.81 -18.31 -12.18
CA ILE A 305 -9.21 -18.00 -11.83
C ILE A 305 -9.73 -16.84 -12.69
N LEU A 306 -8.93 -15.79 -12.87
CA LEU A 306 -9.24 -14.64 -13.70
C LEU A 306 -8.79 -14.90 -15.14
N ARG A 307 -9.74 -14.94 -16.07
CA ARG A 307 -9.53 -15.28 -17.48
C ARG A 307 -9.67 -14.09 -18.42
N THR A 308 -10.35 -13.04 -17.99
CA THR A 308 -10.54 -11.84 -18.81
C THR A 308 -10.69 -10.61 -17.94
N VAL A 309 -10.18 -9.47 -18.43
CA VAL A 309 -10.28 -8.17 -17.78
C VAL A 309 -10.56 -7.10 -18.84
N GLN A 310 -11.49 -6.19 -18.55
CA GLN A 310 -11.66 -4.99 -19.35
C GLN A 310 -10.50 -4.03 -19.11
N CYS A 311 -9.59 -3.96 -20.06
CA CYS A 311 -8.34 -3.21 -19.97
C CYS A 311 -7.83 -2.90 -21.37
N ASP A 312 -7.44 -1.64 -21.60
CA ASP A 312 -6.70 -1.23 -22.77
C ASP A 312 -5.21 -1.42 -22.52
N LYS A 313 -4.60 -2.36 -23.26
CA LYS A 313 -3.18 -2.70 -23.14
C LYS A 313 -2.24 -1.52 -23.39
N MET A 314 -2.71 -0.48 -24.09
CA MET A 314 -1.89 0.68 -24.46
C MET A 314 -1.88 1.76 -23.38
N VAL A 315 -2.81 1.71 -22.42
CA VAL A 315 -2.93 2.69 -21.34
C VAL A 315 -1.79 2.50 -20.34
N SER A 316 -1.24 3.62 -19.85
CA SER A 316 -0.22 3.65 -18.81
C SER A 316 -0.76 3.04 -17.52
N ALA A 317 0.04 2.17 -16.91
CA ALA A 317 -0.34 1.54 -15.64
C ALA A 317 -0.06 2.44 -14.43
N ASP A 318 0.93 3.34 -14.55
CA ASP A 318 1.38 4.26 -13.48
C ASP A 318 1.54 3.58 -12.12
N ILE A 319 2.41 2.56 -12.10
CA ILE A 319 2.77 1.80 -10.91
C ILE A 319 4.12 2.26 -10.36
N VAL A 320 4.26 2.31 -9.04
CA VAL A 320 5.46 2.79 -8.36
C VAL A 320 5.86 1.88 -7.18
N PRO A 321 7.15 1.59 -6.98
CA PRO A 321 7.61 0.79 -5.82
C PRO A 321 7.43 1.53 -4.49
N VAL A 322 6.92 0.84 -3.46
CA VAL A 322 6.64 1.43 -2.14
C VAL A 322 7.87 2.01 -1.44
N ASP A 323 9.06 1.43 -1.64
CA ASP A 323 10.31 1.91 -1.05
C ASP A 323 10.76 3.23 -1.67
N SER A 324 10.66 3.35 -3.00
CA SER A 324 10.95 4.62 -3.68
C SER A 324 9.93 5.72 -3.32
N VAL A 325 8.66 5.35 -3.12
CA VAL A 325 7.61 6.26 -2.63
C VAL A 325 7.98 6.82 -1.24
N VAL A 326 8.41 5.96 -0.31
CA VAL A 326 8.84 6.38 1.03
C VAL A 326 10.08 7.26 0.99
N ASN A 327 11.07 6.90 0.17
CA ASN A 327 12.28 7.69 0.01
C ASN A 327 11.96 9.11 -0.48
N CYS A 328 11.11 9.22 -1.51
CA CYS A 328 10.68 10.52 -2.02
C CYS A 328 9.87 11.31 -0.97
N LEU A 329 8.95 10.66 -0.25
CA LEU A 329 8.16 11.28 0.82
C LEU A 329 9.06 11.88 1.92
N MET A 330 10.09 11.15 2.33
CA MET A 330 11.02 11.60 3.38
C MET A 330 11.85 12.80 2.92
N VAL A 331 12.32 12.80 1.68
CA VAL A 331 13.10 13.90 1.10
C VAL A 331 12.19 15.12 0.84
N ALA A 332 10.95 14.88 0.41
CA ALA A 332 9.93 15.92 0.24
C ALA A 332 9.63 16.63 1.56
N ALA A 333 9.51 15.91 2.67
CA ALA A 333 9.31 16.50 4.01
C ALA A 333 10.42 17.51 4.37
N CYS A 334 11.68 17.14 4.14
CA CYS A 334 12.84 18.02 4.35
C CYS A 334 12.75 19.27 3.44
N SER A 335 12.44 19.06 2.15
CA SER A 335 12.29 20.15 1.18
C SER A 335 11.19 21.14 1.55
N VAL A 336 10.02 20.64 2.00
CA VAL A 336 8.89 21.48 2.44
C VAL A 336 9.28 22.29 3.66
N HIS A 337 9.92 21.68 4.66
CA HIS A 337 10.42 22.39 5.83
C HIS A 337 11.40 23.51 5.44
N ASN A 338 12.39 23.19 4.61
CA ASN A 338 13.41 24.14 4.16
C ASN A 338 12.82 25.29 3.33
N ALA A 339 11.84 25.01 2.48
CA ALA A 339 11.12 26.04 1.72
C ALA A 339 10.33 26.97 2.63
N TYR A 340 9.69 26.42 3.67
CA TYR A 340 8.88 27.17 4.61
C TYR A 340 9.71 28.08 5.54
N ARG A 341 10.94 27.66 5.90
CA ARG A 341 11.87 28.48 6.71
C ARG A 341 12.49 29.67 5.98
N ARG A 342 12.33 29.78 4.66
CA ARG A 342 12.81 30.94 3.90
C ARG A 342 11.93 32.16 4.17
N SER A 343 12.45 33.36 3.90
CA SER A 343 11.81 34.64 4.19
C SER A 343 10.43 34.85 3.55
N SER A 344 10.05 34.01 2.58
CA SER A 344 8.74 34.03 1.93
C SER A 344 8.23 32.59 1.79
N PRO A 345 7.46 32.07 2.76
CA PRO A 345 6.88 30.74 2.64
C PRO A 345 5.92 30.68 1.44
N PRO A 346 5.73 29.49 0.84
CA PRO A 346 4.85 29.35 -0.31
C PRO A 346 3.40 29.69 0.07
N LEU A 347 2.71 30.39 -0.84
CA LEU A 347 1.29 30.77 -0.67
C LEU A 347 0.37 29.55 -0.50
N GLU A 348 0.78 28.40 -1.04
CA GLU A 348 0.00 27.17 -1.02
C GLU A 348 0.92 25.98 -0.67
N PRO A 349 0.38 24.94 -0.03
CA PRO A 349 1.12 23.71 0.21
C PRO A 349 1.67 23.13 -1.11
N PRO A 350 2.99 22.87 -1.23
CA PRO A 350 3.54 22.23 -2.41
C PRO A 350 2.97 20.81 -2.58
N ILE A 351 2.75 20.45 -3.84
CA ILE A 351 2.27 19.12 -4.25
C ILE A 351 3.39 18.37 -4.98
N PHE A 352 3.56 17.10 -4.64
CA PHE A 352 4.50 16.18 -5.29
C PHE A 352 3.73 15.01 -5.91
N ASN A 353 3.71 14.90 -7.23
CA ASN A 353 3.16 13.76 -7.95
C ASN A 353 4.25 12.69 -8.13
N TYR A 354 4.13 11.55 -7.45
CA TYR A 354 5.09 10.44 -7.60
C TYR A 354 4.52 9.36 -8.53
N VAL A 355 4.90 9.43 -9.81
CA VAL A 355 4.34 8.66 -10.94
C VAL A 355 5.46 8.05 -11.79
N SER A 356 5.16 6.98 -12.53
CA SER A 356 6.15 6.34 -13.40
C SER A 356 6.11 6.84 -14.84
N SER A 357 4.95 7.25 -15.36
CA SER A 357 4.74 7.56 -16.79
C SER A 357 5.62 8.66 -17.37
N VAL A 358 6.11 9.59 -16.55
CA VAL A 358 6.92 10.72 -17.02
C VAL A 358 8.37 10.32 -17.32
N GLU A 359 8.94 9.40 -16.52
CA GLU A 359 10.37 9.07 -16.58
C GLU A 359 10.62 7.63 -17.02
N ASN A 360 9.71 6.70 -16.71
CA ASN A 360 9.87 5.28 -16.97
C ASN A 360 8.52 4.59 -17.17
N ARG A 361 7.87 4.93 -18.29
CA ARG A 361 6.52 4.51 -18.62
C ARG A 361 6.41 2.99 -18.77
N ILE A 362 5.35 2.44 -18.17
CA ILE A 362 4.93 1.05 -18.36
C ILE A 362 3.43 0.99 -18.66
N THR A 363 3.03 0.21 -19.67
CA THR A 363 1.61 -0.01 -20.01
C THR A 363 1.02 -1.23 -19.31
N TRP A 364 -0.31 -1.35 -19.30
CA TRP A 364 -0.96 -2.59 -18.86
C TRP A 364 -0.58 -3.81 -19.72
N GLY A 365 -0.28 -3.60 -21.00
CA GLY A 365 0.24 -4.64 -21.88
C GLY A 365 1.63 -5.12 -21.46
N ASP A 366 2.52 -4.18 -21.13
CA ASP A 366 3.87 -4.47 -20.62
C ASP A 366 3.82 -5.16 -19.26
N PHE A 367 2.96 -4.68 -18.36
CA PHE A 367 2.73 -5.31 -17.06
C PHE A 367 2.35 -6.79 -17.26
N LEU A 368 1.38 -7.08 -18.13
CA LEU A 368 0.98 -8.46 -18.40
C LEU A 368 2.12 -9.27 -19.04
N SER A 369 2.78 -8.74 -20.07
CA SER A 369 3.82 -9.48 -20.81
C SER A 369 5.01 -9.82 -19.91
N LYS A 370 5.46 -8.87 -19.08
CA LYS A 370 6.56 -9.06 -18.12
C LYS A 370 6.23 -10.07 -17.03
N ASN A 371 5.03 -10.01 -16.46
CA ASN A 371 4.59 -11.05 -15.52
C ASN A 371 4.51 -12.44 -16.20
N MET A 372 3.97 -12.50 -17.43
CA MET A 372 3.90 -13.75 -18.19
C MET A 372 5.28 -14.33 -18.54
N ALA A 373 6.30 -13.47 -18.70
CA ALA A 373 7.68 -13.89 -18.93
C ALA A 373 8.32 -14.57 -17.71
N TRP A 374 7.81 -14.36 -16.50
CA TRP A 374 8.40 -14.91 -15.27
C TRP A 374 7.54 -15.97 -14.56
N ILE A 375 6.25 -16.08 -14.90
CA ILE A 375 5.31 -16.99 -14.20
C ILE A 375 5.71 -18.47 -14.22
N HIS A 376 6.41 -18.93 -15.26
CA HIS A 376 6.86 -20.32 -15.36
C HIS A 376 8.07 -20.62 -14.46
N HIS A 377 8.81 -19.59 -14.04
CA HIS A 377 9.86 -19.71 -13.03
C HIS A 377 9.28 -19.74 -11.61
N TYR A 378 8.22 -18.96 -11.36
CA TYR A 378 7.55 -18.82 -10.06
C TYR A 378 6.04 -19.17 -10.13
N PRO A 379 5.65 -20.39 -10.54
CA PRO A 379 4.24 -20.77 -10.58
C PRO A 379 3.68 -20.96 -9.17
N PHE A 380 2.39 -20.69 -9.00
CA PHE A 380 1.69 -20.77 -7.72
C PHE A 380 1.28 -22.21 -7.43
N SER A 381 1.47 -22.69 -6.19
CA SER A 381 1.10 -24.07 -5.86
C SER A 381 -0.42 -24.22 -5.84
N ASP A 382 -1.14 -23.14 -5.50
CA ASP A 382 -2.60 -23.05 -5.52
C ASP A 382 -3.20 -22.77 -6.90
N ALA A 383 -2.40 -22.69 -7.97
CA ALA A 383 -2.94 -22.52 -9.31
C ALA A 383 -3.93 -23.65 -9.66
N VAL A 384 -5.15 -23.30 -10.07
CA VAL A 384 -6.21 -24.26 -10.43
C VAL A 384 -6.30 -24.45 -11.94
N TRP A 385 -5.79 -23.49 -12.71
CA TRP A 385 -5.74 -23.56 -14.16
C TRP A 385 -4.51 -22.84 -14.72
N PHE A 386 -4.11 -23.19 -15.94
CA PHE A 386 -3.03 -22.50 -16.65
C PHE A 386 -3.38 -21.04 -16.96
N ILE A 387 -2.45 -20.11 -16.77
CA ILE A 387 -2.70 -18.70 -17.05
C ILE A 387 -3.10 -18.49 -18.53
N SER A 388 -4.24 -17.81 -18.74
CA SER A 388 -4.75 -17.53 -20.08
C SER A 388 -5.54 -16.22 -20.12
N VAL A 389 -5.16 -15.26 -19.28
CA VAL A 389 -5.90 -14.01 -19.13
C VAL A 389 -5.91 -13.22 -20.45
N ARG A 390 -7.07 -12.67 -20.80
CA ARG A 390 -7.27 -11.81 -21.98
C ARG A 390 -7.63 -10.40 -21.55
N LEU A 391 -6.80 -9.43 -21.95
CA LEU A 391 -7.12 -8.01 -21.82
C LEU A 391 -7.95 -7.56 -23.02
N THR A 392 -9.06 -6.88 -22.76
CA THR A 392 -9.93 -6.37 -23.82
C THR A 392 -10.37 -4.94 -23.52
N LYS A 393 -10.21 -4.02 -24.48
CA LYS A 393 -10.71 -2.65 -24.32
C LYS A 393 -12.25 -2.58 -24.29
N SER A 394 -12.92 -3.42 -25.08
CA SER A 394 -14.38 -3.41 -25.23
C SER A 394 -15.08 -4.07 -24.04
N ALA A 395 -15.96 -3.33 -23.38
CA ALA A 395 -16.82 -3.86 -22.32
C ALA A 395 -17.74 -5.00 -22.82
N ALA A 396 -18.23 -4.90 -24.06
CA ALA A 396 -19.11 -5.91 -24.65
C ALA A 396 -18.36 -7.23 -24.86
N VAL A 397 -17.15 -7.17 -25.44
CA VAL A 397 -16.30 -8.34 -25.63
C VAL A 397 -15.88 -8.95 -24.28
N ASN A 398 -15.54 -8.12 -23.29
CA ASN A 398 -15.25 -8.59 -21.95
C ASN A 398 -16.45 -9.34 -21.33
N LYS A 399 -17.68 -8.83 -21.49
CA LYS A 399 -18.90 -9.52 -21.00
C LYS A 399 -19.10 -10.88 -21.66
N ILE A 400 -18.86 -10.98 -22.98
CA ILE A 400 -18.91 -12.26 -23.70
C ILE A 400 -17.87 -13.24 -23.11
N TYR A 401 -16.62 -12.80 -22.93
CA TYR A 401 -15.60 -13.65 -22.32
C TYR A 401 -15.92 -14.01 -20.87
N MET A 402 -16.48 -13.10 -20.06
CA MET A 402 -16.90 -13.44 -18.70
C MET A 402 -17.98 -14.51 -18.69
N PHE A 403 -18.94 -14.46 -19.62
CA PHE A 403 -19.96 -15.51 -19.74
C PHE A 403 -19.34 -16.88 -20.03
N PHE A 404 -18.51 -16.98 -21.07
CA PHE A 404 -17.93 -18.25 -21.51
C PHE A 404 -16.78 -18.77 -20.64
N LEU A 405 -15.92 -17.88 -20.13
CA LEU A 405 -14.69 -18.25 -19.43
C LEU A 405 -14.81 -18.20 -17.91
N HIS A 406 -15.82 -17.51 -17.36
CA HIS A 406 -16.07 -17.47 -15.92
C HIS A 406 -17.39 -18.15 -15.55
N LEU A 407 -18.53 -17.70 -16.07
CA LEU A 407 -19.86 -18.11 -15.59
C LEU A 407 -20.21 -19.55 -15.97
N ILE A 408 -20.05 -19.96 -17.23
CA ILE A 408 -20.34 -21.34 -17.65
C ILE A 408 -19.49 -22.34 -16.85
N PRO A 409 -18.13 -22.23 -16.79
CA PRO A 409 -17.32 -23.15 -16.00
C PRO A 409 -17.69 -23.16 -14.52
N ALA A 410 -18.00 -21.99 -13.93
CA ALA A 410 -18.39 -21.91 -12.54
C ALA A 410 -19.70 -22.64 -12.25
N THR A 411 -20.70 -22.49 -13.11
CA THR A 411 -21.99 -23.18 -12.98
C THR A 411 -21.82 -24.69 -13.11
N LEU A 412 -20.97 -25.16 -14.03
CA LEU A 412 -20.68 -26.60 -14.17
C LEU A 412 -19.98 -27.15 -12.91
N VAL A 413 -18.98 -26.44 -12.38
CA VAL A 413 -18.25 -26.84 -11.17
C VAL A 413 -19.18 -26.83 -9.95
N ASP A 414 -20.00 -25.79 -9.78
CA ASP A 414 -20.95 -25.69 -8.67
C ASP A 414 -22.08 -26.73 -8.80
N GLY A 415 -22.56 -27.01 -10.01
CA GLY A 415 -23.54 -28.07 -10.27
C GLY A 415 -22.99 -29.45 -9.90
N LEU A 416 -21.77 -29.77 -10.33
CA LEU A 416 -21.10 -31.01 -9.93
C LEU A 416 -20.89 -31.08 -8.41
N ALA A 417 -20.51 -29.97 -7.77
CA ALA A 417 -20.38 -29.92 -6.32
C ALA A 417 -21.70 -30.29 -5.63
N VAL A 418 -22.84 -29.74 -6.09
CA VAL A 418 -24.16 -30.08 -5.56
C VAL A 418 -24.49 -31.56 -5.78
N CYS A 419 -24.24 -32.12 -6.97
CA CYS A 419 -24.43 -33.55 -7.23
C CYS A 419 -23.58 -34.45 -6.32
N LEU A 420 -22.41 -33.98 -5.90
CA LEU A 420 -21.52 -34.68 -4.97
C LEU A 420 -21.79 -34.36 -3.49
N GLY A 421 -22.91 -33.69 -3.15
CA GLY A 421 -23.25 -33.30 -1.79
C GLY A 421 -22.34 -32.22 -1.17
N ARG A 422 -21.59 -31.50 -1.99
CA ARG A 422 -20.68 -30.42 -1.58
C ARG A 422 -21.33 -29.04 -1.76
N LYS A 423 -20.90 -28.07 -0.95
CA LYS A 423 -21.40 -26.69 -1.04
C LYS A 423 -20.84 -25.97 -2.28
N PRO A 424 -21.68 -25.39 -3.15
CA PRO A 424 -21.22 -24.58 -4.30
C PRO A 424 -20.57 -23.27 -3.84
N LYS A 425 -19.51 -22.85 -4.53
CA LYS A 425 -18.69 -21.67 -4.16
C LYS A 425 -18.26 -20.83 -5.36
N MET A 426 -18.10 -21.39 -6.56
CA MET A 426 -17.44 -20.72 -7.68
C MET A 426 -18.21 -19.50 -8.19
N LEU A 427 -19.55 -19.56 -8.25
CA LEU A 427 -20.35 -18.39 -8.64
C LEU A 427 -20.22 -17.23 -7.64
N LYS A 428 -20.06 -17.54 -6.34
CA LYS A 428 -19.81 -16.52 -5.30
C LYS A 428 -18.43 -15.90 -5.46
N VAL A 429 -17.42 -16.70 -5.83
CA VAL A 429 -16.06 -16.21 -6.14
C VAL A 429 -16.11 -15.26 -7.34
N TYR A 430 -16.74 -15.66 -8.45
CA TYR A 430 -16.81 -14.81 -9.63
C TYR A 430 -17.61 -13.53 -9.44
N ARG A 431 -18.65 -13.52 -8.61
CA ARG A 431 -19.35 -12.29 -8.23
C ARG A 431 -18.39 -11.25 -7.62
N LYS A 432 -17.48 -11.69 -6.75
CA LYS A 432 -16.45 -10.81 -6.15
C LYS A 432 -15.44 -10.35 -7.19
N ILE A 433 -14.98 -11.25 -8.06
CA ILE A 433 -14.03 -10.94 -9.13
C ILE A 433 -14.63 -9.92 -10.12
N HIS A 434 -15.87 -10.11 -10.56
CA HIS A 434 -16.51 -9.19 -11.50
C HIS A 434 -16.71 -7.80 -10.89
N LYS A 435 -17.10 -7.72 -9.60
CA LYS A 435 -17.17 -6.44 -8.86
C LYS A 435 -15.80 -5.75 -8.81
N PHE A 436 -14.76 -6.51 -8.47
CA PHE A 436 -13.39 -6.00 -8.43
C PHE A 436 -12.93 -5.49 -9.80
N SER A 437 -13.12 -6.28 -10.87
CA SER A 437 -12.75 -5.90 -12.23
C SER A 437 -13.54 -4.69 -12.76
N SER A 438 -14.84 -4.56 -12.44
CA SER A 438 -15.63 -3.41 -12.87
C SER A 438 -15.12 -2.11 -12.25
N VAL A 439 -14.74 -2.16 -10.98
CA VAL A 439 -14.20 -1.00 -10.24
C VAL A 439 -12.85 -0.54 -10.81
N LEU A 440 -11.99 -1.45 -11.28
CA LEU A 440 -10.71 -1.10 -11.90
C LEU A 440 -10.82 -0.62 -13.35
N SER A 441 -11.87 -1.02 -14.07
CA SER A 441 -12.02 -0.77 -15.52
C SER A 441 -11.85 0.70 -15.93
N TYR A 442 -12.25 1.65 -15.06
CA TYR A 442 -12.10 3.09 -15.31
C TYR A 442 -10.63 3.46 -15.55
N PHE A 443 -9.73 3.03 -14.65
CA PHE A 443 -8.31 3.31 -14.71
C PHE A 443 -7.56 2.43 -15.72
N CYS A 444 -8.10 1.24 -16.02
CA CYS A 444 -7.50 0.34 -17.00
C CYS A 444 -7.83 0.70 -18.45
N THR A 445 -8.74 1.64 -18.72
CA THR A 445 -9.20 1.97 -20.09
C THR A 445 -9.08 3.45 -20.46
N ARG A 446 -8.64 4.30 -19.52
CA ARG A 446 -8.49 5.74 -19.72
C ARG A 446 -7.05 6.15 -19.42
N GLU A 447 -6.42 6.77 -20.40
CA GLU A 447 -5.11 7.40 -20.21
C GLU A 447 -5.29 8.67 -19.38
N ILE A 448 -4.52 8.78 -18.30
CA ILE A 448 -4.38 10.00 -17.51
C ILE A 448 -2.92 10.39 -17.59
N LYS A 449 -2.65 11.61 -18.07
CA LYS A 449 -1.30 12.13 -18.15
C LYS A 449 -0.96 12.86 -16.86
N PHE A 450 0.27 12.70 -16.39
CA PHE A 450 0.75 13.34 -15.17
C PHE A 450 1.92 14.27 -15.47
N CYS A 451 2.03 15.33 -14.67
CA CYS A 451 3.25 16.13 -14.54
C CYS A 451 3.84 15.91 -13.14
N ASN A 452 5.16 15.71 -13.07
CA ASN A 452 5.91 15.49 -11.82
C ASN A 452 7.16 16.40 -11.71
N SER A 453 7.11 17.59 -12.31
CA SER A 453 8.27 18.49 -12.39
C SER A 453 8.90 18.80 -11.03
N ARG A 454 8.11 19.06 -9.98
CA ARG A 454 8.60 19.31 -8.61
C ARG A 454 9.25 18.06 -8.02
N THR A 455 8.71 16.89 -8.29
CA THR A 455 9.29 15.61 -7.84
C THR A 455 10.64 15.35 -8.52
N ARG A 456 10.77 15.68 -9.80
CA ARG A 456 12.05 15.59 -10.54
C ARG A 456 13.06 16.63 -10.08
N GLU A 457 12.63 17.88 -9.90
CA GLU A 457 13.46 18.95 -9.35
C GLU A 457 13.95 18.59 -7.93
N LEU A 458 13.12 17.93 -7.13
CA LEU A 458 13.50 17.41 -5.83
C LEU A 458 14.64 16.39 -5.94
N TRP A 459 14.56 15.44 -6.88
CA TRP A 459 15.63 14.47 -7.13
C TRP A 459 16.92 15.17 -7.59
N GLU A 460 16.83 16.10 -8.53
CA GLU A 460 17.99 16.84 -9.05
C GLU A 460 18.73 17.62 -7.95
N LYS A 461 18.00 18.23 -7.03
CA LYS A 461 18.54 18.98 -5.89
C LYS A 461 19.04 18.12 -4.73
N THR A 462 18.67 16.84 -4.69
CA THR A 462 19.10 15.92 -3.62
C THR A 462 20.59 15.63 -3.76
N SER A 463 21.34 15.69 -2.66
CA SER A 463 22.78 15.42 -2.67
C SER A 463 23.08 13.98 -3.11
N GLU A 464 24.24 13.72 -3.72
CA GLU A 464 24.63 12.36 -4.13
C GLU A 464 24.72 11.39 -2.95
N ALA A 465 25.05 11.88 -1.75
CA ALA A 465 25.03 11.08 -0.53
C ALA A 465 23.60 10.69 -0.15
N ASP A 466 22.66 11.63 -0.19
CA ASP A 466 21.25 11.37 0.07
C ASP A 466 20.60 10.49 -1.00
N LYS A 467 20.94 10.65 -2.28
CA LYS A 467 20.43 9.79 -3.38
C LYS A 467 20.78 8.31 -3.17
N LYS A 468 21.93 8.02 -2.54
CA LYS A 468 22.33 6.64 -2.20
C LYS A 468 21.48 6.05 -1.06
N ILE A 469 21.10 6.85 -0.08
CA ILE A 469 20.32 6.42 1.08
C ILE A 469 18.83 6.39 0.74
N TYR A 470 18.33 7.38 0.00
CA TYR A 470 16.94 7.58 -0.36
C TYR A 470 16.77 7.58 -1.89
N PRO A 471 17.07 6.48 -2.60
CA PRO A 471 16.87 6.42 -4.04
C PRO A 471 15.37 6.47 -4.38
N PHE A 472 14.96 7.43 -5.22
CA PHE A 472 13.58 7.53 -5.67
C PHE A 472 13.39 7.94 -7.13
N SER A 473 14.46 8.01 -7.93
CA SER A 473 14.29 8.23 -9.37
C SER A 473 13.65 7.02 -10.05
N MET A 474 12.60 7.26 -10.83
CA MET A 474 12.01 6.21 -11.65
C MET A 474 12.87 5.87 -12.88
N SER A 475 13.77 6.77 -13.31
CA SER A 475 14.70 6.50 -14.43
C SER A 475 15.60 5.31 -14.18
N ASP A 476 15.93 5.05 -12.92
CA ASP A 476 16.91 4.04 -12.52
C ASP A 476 16.28 2.65 -12.34
N LEU A 477 14.95 2.57 -12.39
CA LEU A 477 14.21 1.32 -12.18
C LEU A 477 14.25 0.45 -13.44
N ASN A 478 14.80 -0.76 -13.33
CA ASN A 478 14.70 -1.76 -14.38
C ASN A 478 13.42 -2.58 -14.23
N TRP A 479 12.43 -2.36 -15.12
CA TRP A 479 11.17 -3.10 -15.08
C TRP A 479 11.34 -4.62 -15.23
N GLU A 480 12.31 -5.08 -16.01
CA GLU A 480 12.54 -6.51 -16.22
C GLU A 480 13.02 -7.20 -14.93
N GLU A 481 13.98 -6.58 -14.25
CA GLU A 481 14.44 -7.06 -12.93
C GLU A 481 13.31 -6.98 -11.90
N TYR A 482 12.55 -5.89 -11.91
CA TYR A 482 11.45 -5.68 -10.98
C TYR A 482 10.39 -6.78 -11.06
N PHE A 483 9.93 -7.16 -12.26
CA PHE A 483 8.88 -8.18 -12.39
C PHE A 483 9.32 -9.60 -12.10
N ARG A 484 10.62 -9.90 -12.23
CA ARG A 484 11.19 -11.16 -11.73
C ARG A 484 10.93 -11.31 -10.23
N ASP A 485 11.26 -10.26 -9.47
CA ASP A 485 11.17 -10.27 -8.01
C ASP A 485 9.73 -10.06 -7.52
N TYR A 486 8.90 -9.36 -8.29
CA TYR A 486 7.47 -9.13 -8.00
C TYR A 486 6.67 -10.44 -7.86
N LEU A 487 6.76 -11.36 -8.84
CA LEU A 487 6.01 -12.63 -8.78
C LEU A 487 6.52 -13.54 -7.65
N ALA A 488 7.84 -13.60 -7.47
CA ALA A 488 8.44 -14.32 -6.34
C ALA A 488 7.96 -13.72 -5.00
N GLY A 489 7.85 -12.40 -4.92
CA GLY A 489 7.32 -11.66 -3.78
C GLY A 489 5.86 -12.00 -3.46
N ILE A 490 4.98 -12.03 -4.47
CA ILE A 490 3.58 -12.44 -4.28
C ILE A 490 3.53 -13.85 -3.68
N ARG A 491 4.31 -14.79 -4.22
CA ARG A 491 4.40 -16.17 -3.71
C ARG A 491 4.85 -16.21 -2.25
N ARG A 492 5.97 -15.58 -1.93
CA ARG A 492 6.59 -15.63 -0.59
C ARG A 492 5.78 -14.89 0.47
N TYR A 493 5.28 -13.69 0.14
CA TYR A 493 4.74 -12.79 1.15
C TYR A 493 3.21 -12.77 1.23
N LEU A 494 2.50 -13.00 0.12
CA LEU A 494 1.03 -13.07 0.11
C LEU A 494 0.53 -14.51 0.29
N PHE A 495 1.12 -15.46 -0.44
CA PHE A 495 0.75 -16.87 -0.36
C PHE A 495 1.50 -17.63 0.75
N LYS A 496 2.55 -17.02 1.33
CA LYS A 496 3.38 -17.65 2.37
C LYS A 496 3.98 -18.99 1.92
N GLU A 497 4.28 -19.10 0.62
CA GLU A 497 4.87 -20.31 0.04
C GLU A 497 6.41 -20.21 0.04
N SER A 498 7.09 -21.19 0.64
CA SER A 498 8.55 -21.31 0.57
C SER A 498 9.01 -21.62 -0.87
N ASP A 499 10.20 -21.16 -1.24
CA ASP A 499 10.83 -21.49 -2.51
C ASP A 499 11.09 -23.01 -2.66
N ASP A 500 11.16 -23.76 -1.56
CA ASP A 500 11.30 -25.23 -1.56
C ASP A 500 10.13 -25.95 -2.27
N THR A 501 8.98 -25.28 -2.37
CA THR A 501 7.79 -25.83 -3.04
C THR A 501 7.79 -25.56 -4.55
N LEU A 502 8.74 -24.78 -5.09
CA LEU A 502 8.84 -24.46 -6.52
C LEU A 502 8.97 -25.69 -7.44
N PRO A 503 9.76 -26.73 -7.13
CA PRO A 503 9.86 -27.91 -7.98
C PRO A 503 8.49 -28.58 -8.21
N GLN A 504 7.71 -28.75 -7.13
CA GLN A 504 6.36 -29.33 -7.21
C GLN A 504 5.39 -28.41 -7.95
N ALA A 505 5.44 -27.09 -7.67
CA ALA A 505 4.62 -26.10 -8.35
C ALA A 505 4.89 -26.08 -9.86
N ARG A 506 6.15 -26.22 -10.30
CA ARG A 506 6.54 -26.30 -11.73
C ARG A 506 6.03 -27.59 -12.40
N ILE A 507 6.03 -28.72 -11.71
CA ILE A 507 5.42 -29.96 -12.22
C ILE A 507 3.91 -29.78 -12.42
N LYS A 508 3.22 -29.25 -11.40
CA LYS A 508 1.79 -28.93 -11.49
C LYS A 508 1.51 -27.96 -12.64
N TRP A 509 2.34 -26.93 -12.79
CA TRP A 509 2.23 -25.94 -13.87
C TRP A 509 2.30 -26.58 -15.26
N LYS A 510 3.26 -27.49 -15.48
CA LYS A 510 3.35 -28.26 -16.73
C LYS A 510 2.10 -29.10 -16.98
N ARG A 511 1.56 -29.77 -15.95
CA ARG A 511 0.29 -30.53 -16.07
C ARG A 511 -0.87 -29.62 -16.45
N LEU A 512 -0.99 -28.46 -15.81
CA LEU A 512 -2.02 -27.46 -16.13
C LEU A 512 -1.86 -26.94 -17.57
N TYR A 513 -0.63 -26.74 -18.03
CA TYR A 513 -0.36 -26.36 -19.42
C TYR A 513 -0.91 -27.41 -20.40
N TYR A 514 -0.54 -28.69 -20.24
CA TYR A 514 -1.02 -29.74 -21.13
C TYR A 514 -2.54 -29.91 -21.05
N LEU A 515 -3.13 -29.87 -19.84
CA LEU A 515 -4.58 -29.89 -19.66
C LEU A 515 -5.26 -28.74 -20.42
N HIS A 516 -4.68 -27.54 -20.36
CA HIS A 516 -5.19 -26.39 -21.08
C HIS A 516 -5.08 -26.55 -22.61
N GLN A 517 -3.95 -27.05 -23.12
CA GLN A 517 -3.80 -27.30 -24.56
C GLN A 517 -4.76 -28.38 -25.06
N ILE A 518 -4.91 -29.49 -24.33
CA ILE A 518 -5.88 -30.56 -24.65
C ILE A 518 -7.30 -29.99 -24.67
N THR A 519 -7.67 -29.20 -23.66
CA THR A 519 -8.98 -28.56 -23.60
C THR A 519 -9.22 -27.66 -24.81
N ARG A 520 -8.24 -26.82 -25.18
CA ARG A 520 -8.33 -25.96 -26.38
C ARG A 520 -8.47 -26.77 -27.66
N PHE A 521 -7.73 -27.87 -27.78
CA PHE A 521 -7.80 -28.76 -28.94
C PHE A 521 -9.17 -29.43 -29.06
N ILE A 522 -9.74 -29.90 -27.94
CA ILE A 522 -11.11 -30.45 -27.91
C ILE A 522 -12.13 -29.40 -28.36
N PHE A 523 -12.07 -28.17 -27.82
CA PHE A 523 -12.98 -27.10 -28.25
C PHE A 523 -12.81 -26.75 -29.74
N PHE A 524 -11.58 -26.79 -30.26
CA PHE A 524 -11.33 -26.58 -31.68
C PHE A 524 -11.98 -27.67 -32.55
N ILE A 525 -11.81 -28.96 -32.18
CA ILE A 525 -12.46 -30.07 -32.89
C ILE A 525 -13.99 -29.92 -32.84
N LEU A 526 -14.56 -29.62 -31.67
CA LEU A 526 -16.00 -29.43 -31.52
C LEU A 526 -16.52 -28.26 -32.38
N ALA A 527 -15.77 -27.17 -32.49
CA ALA A 527 -16.13 -26.04 -33.34
C ALA A 527 -16.08 -26.40 -34.83
N VAL A 528 -15.05 -27.13 -35.27
CA VAL A 528 -14.95 -27.64 -36.65
C VAL A 528 -16.08 -28.60 -36.97
N TYR A 529 -16.40 -29.52 -36.05
CA TYR A 529 -17.52 -30.46 -36.21
C TYR A 529 -18.87 -29.74 -36.29
N ALA A 530 -19.12 -28.76 -35.41
CA ALA A 530 -20.34 -27.96 -35.45
C ALA A 530 -20.48 -27.17 -36.76
N LEU A 531 -19.37 -26.60 -37.26
CA LEU A 531 -19.37 -25.91 -38.56
C LEU A 531 -19.66 -26.87 -39.71
N TRP A 532 -19.02 -28.04 -39.74
CA TRP A 532 -19.29 -29.07 -40.74
C TRP A 532 -20.75 -29.53 -40.69
N TRP A 533 -21.31 -29.74 -39.50
CA TRP A 533 -22.71 -30.12 -39.32
C TRP A 533 -23.68 -29.05 -39.84
N ILE A 534 -23.44 -27.78 -39.52
CA ILE A 534 -24.23 -26.65 -40.06
C ILE A 534 -24.14 -26.61 -41.59
N LEU A 535 -22.94 -26.76 -42.15
CA LEU A 535 -22.77 -26.79 -43.60
C LEU A 535 -23.48 -27.99 -44.24
N SER A 536 -23.44 -29.17 -43.62
CA SER A 536 -24.13 -30.36 -44.11
C SER A 536 -25.66 -30.28 -44.05
N LEU A 537 -26.23 -29.30 -43.34
CA LEU A 537 -27.66 -29.01 -43.34
C LEU A 537 -28.08 -27.98 -44.40
N LEU A 538 -27.11 -27.23 -44.94
CA LEU A 538 -27.31 -26.23 -45.99
C LEU A 538 -27.14 -26.82 -47.40
N TRP A 539 -26.58 -28.02 -47.48
CA TRP A 539 -26.44 -28.85 -48.68
C TRP A 539 -27.42 -30.02 -48.57
#